data_AF-A0A6S6TI57-F1
#
_entry.id   AF-A0A6S6TI57-F1
#
_cell.length_a   1.000
_cell.length_b   1.000
_cell.length_c   1.000
_cell.angle_alpha   90.00
_cell.angle_beta   90.00
_cell.angle_gamma   90.00
#
_symmetry.space_group_name_H-M   'P 1'
#
loop_
_entity.id
_entity.type
_entity.pdbx_description
1 polymer ?
#
loop_
_entity_poly.entity_id
_entity_poly.type
_entity_poly.pdbx_seq_one_letter_code
_entity_poly.pdbx_strand_id
1 'polypeptide(L)' 'MPTETFEQKLETSKKILNQLLNPEITLEESLKLYANGLKQIKEAQKMIEEAKVQIQSIEKNHSNS' A
#
# COMPACT_ATOMS: atom_id res chain seq x y z
N MET A 1 -4.67 8.96 16.66
CA MET A 1 -4.94 7.67 16.01
C MET A 1 -3.58 7.06 15.68
N PRO A 2 -3.23 5.85 16.15
CA PRO A 2 -1.93 5.26 15.85
C PRO A 2 -1.87 4.88 14.37
N THR A 3 -0.82 5.31 13.68
CA THR A 3 -0.54 4.95 12.29
C THR A 3 -0.22 3.46 12.22
N GLU A 4 -0.94 2.69 11.41
CA GLU A 4 -0.63 1.28 11.20
C GLU A 4 0.78 1.10 10.64
N THR A 5 1.50 0.15 11.23
CA THR A 5 2.83 -0.30 10.77
C THR A 5 2.76 -1.04 9.44
N PHE A 6 3.91 -1.16 8.77
CA PHE A 6 4.03 -1.90 7.51
C PHE A 6 3.55 -3.35 7.66
N GLU A 7 3.95 -4.02 8.73
CA GLU A 7 3.58 -5.42 9.03
C GLU A 7 2.07 -5.57 9.22
N GLN A 8 1.42 -4.60 9.87
CA GLN A 8 -0.04 -4.57 10.02
C GLN A 8 -0.75 -4.40 8.68
N LYS A 9 -0.19 -3.59 7.77
CA LYS A 9 -0.72 -3.40 6.41
C LYS A 9 -0.52 -4.64 5.54
N LEU A 10 0.63 -5.32 5.67
CA LEU A 10 0.91 -6.57 4.97
C LEU A 10 -0.07 -7.67 5.41
N GLU A 11 -0.32 -7.78 6.72
CA GLU A 11 -1.20 -8.81 7.25
C GLU A 11 -2.68 -8.57 6.92
N THR A 12 -3.08 -7.30 6.89
CA THR A 12 -4.40 -6.89 6.39
C THR A 12 -4.58 -7.23 4.91
N SER A 13 -3.53 -7.02 4.11
CA SER A 13 -3.53 -7.36 2.69
C SER A 13 -3.69 -8.86 2.45
N LYS A 14 -3.02 -9.72 3.25
CA LYS A 14 -3.19 -11.18 3.18
C LYS A 14 -4.61 -11.63 3.53
N LYS A 15 -5.23 -11.01 4.55
CA LYS A 15 -6.62 -11.31 4.94
C LYS A 15 -7.60 -10.98 3.81
N ILE A 16 -7.44 -9.82 3.17
CA ILE A 16 -8.25 -9.43 2.01
C ILE A 16 -8.08 -10.42 0.86
N LEU A 17 -6.85 -10.86 0.58
CA LEU A 17 -6.57 -11.84 -0.46
C LEU A 17 -7.26 -13.18 -0.19
N ASN A 18 -7.22 -13.66 1.06
CA ASN A 18 -7.90 -14.89 1.46
C ASN A 18 -9.44 -14.78 1.35
N GLN A 19 -10.01 -13.60 1.64
CA GLN A 19 -11.44 -13.37 1.46
C GLN A 19 -11.86 -13.38 -0.01
N LEU A 20 -11.02 -12.86 -0.91
CA LEU A 20 -11.25 -12.91 -2.36
C LEU A 20 -11.20 -14.33 -2.93
N LEU A 21 -10.50 -15.26 -2.27
CA LEU A 21 -10.45 -16.67 -2.64
C LEU A 21 -11.66 -17.46 -2.14
N ASN A 22 -12.52 -16.86 -1.31
CA ASN A 22 -13.72 -17.52 -0.82
C ASN A 22 -14.76 -17.61 -1.96
N PRO A 23 -15.13 -18.83 -2.42
CA PRO A 23 -16.11 -19.00 -3.50
C PRO A 23 -17.53 -18.51 -3.13
N GLU A 24 -17.81 -18.24 -1.85
CA GLU A 24 -19.07 -17.65 -1.38
C GLU A 24 -19.09 -16.11 -1.41
N ILE A 25 -18.00 -15.46 -1.84
CA ILE A 25 -17.96 -13.99 -1.93
C ILE A 25 -18.98 -13.48 -2.94
N THR A 26 -19.79 -12.51 -2.53
CA THR A 26 -20.75 -11.89 -3.44
C THR A 26 -20.02 -10.99 -4.46
N LEU A 27 -20.63 -10.81 -5.63
CA LEU A 27 -20.09 -9.91 -6.66
C LEU A 27 -19.85 -8.49 -6.11
N GLU A 28 -20.76 -7.99 -5.27
CA GLU A 28 -20.63 -6.67 -4.65
C GLU A 28 -19.41 -6.59 -3.71
N GLU A 29 -19.18 -7.61 -2.89
CA GLU A 29 -18.02 -7.67 -2.00
C GLU A 29 -16.72 -7.80 -2.79
N SER A 30 -16.70 -8.58 -3.88
CA SER A 30 -15.51 -8.71 -4.74
C SER A 30 -15.11 -7.37 -5.37
N LEU A 31 -16.08 -6.56 -5.81
CA LEU A 31 -15.84 -5.23 -6.36
C LEU A 31 -15.33 -4.25 -5.31
N LYS A 32 -15.89 -4.29 -4.09
CA LYS A 32 -15.40 -3.47 -2.96
C LYS A 32 -13.97 -3.83 -2.57
N LEU A 33 -13.65 -5.12 -2.46
CA LEU A 33 -12.30 -5.59 -2.14
C LEU A 33 -11.30 -5.24 -3.24
N TYR A 34 -11.67 -5.39 -4.52
CA TYR A 34 -10.83 -4.99 -5.64
C TYR A 34 -10.55 -3.48 -5.65
N ALA A 35 -11.58 -2.64 -5.46
CA ALA A 35 -11.42 -1.20 -5.37
C ALA A 35 -10.51 -0.78 -4.20
N ASN A 36 -10.66 -1.44 -3.05
CA ASN A 36 -9.80 -1.20 -1.88
C ASN A 36 -8.35 -1.64 -2.16
N GLY A 37 -8.16 -2.82 -2.76
CA GLY A 37 -6.83 -3.30 -3.18
C GLY A 37 -6.12 -2.32 -4.11
N LEU A 38 -6.82 -1.79 -5.11
CA LEU A 38 -6.27 -0.75 -6.01
C LEU A 38 -5.87 0.53 -5.26
N LYS A 39 -6.66 0.94 -4.26
CA LYS A 39 -6.34 2.10 -3.43
C LYS A 39 -5.06 1.87 -2.62
N GLN A 40 -4.95 0.72 -1.96
CA GLN A 40 -3.75 0.36 -1.17
C GLN A 40 -2.49 0.31 -2.03
N ILE A 41 -2.58 -0.25 -3.25
CA ILE A 41 -1.45 -0.28 -4.20
C ILE A 41 -1.00 1.13 -4.57
N LYS A 42 -1.95 2.05 -4.87
CA LYS A 42 -1.62 3.44 -5.19
C LYS A 42 -0.97 4.17 -4.02
N GLU A 43 -1.43 3.94 -2.80
CA GLU A 43 -0.84 4.54 -1.60
C GLU A 43 0.59 4.02 -1.38
N ALA A 44 0.86 2.73 -1.56
CA ALA A 44 2.20 2.17 -1.47
C ALA A 44 3.14 2.74 -2.54
N GLN A 45 2.67 2.90 -3.78
CA GLN A 45 3.44 3.53 -4.86
C GLN A 45 3.82 4.97 -4.52
N LYS A 46 2.89 5.74 -3.92
CA LYS A 46 3.15 7.11 -3.49
C LYS A 46 4.25 7.17 -2.42
N MET A 47 4.22 6.26 -1.44
CA MET A 47 5.26 6.18 -0.41
C MET A 47 6.65 5.90 -1.00
N ILE A 48 6.72 5.00 -1.99
CA ILE A 48 7.98 4.69 -2.69
C ILE A 48 8.51 5.92 -3.42
N GLU A 49 7.63 6.65 -4.11
CA GLU A 49 8.04 7.85 -4.86
C GLU A 49 8.51 8.97 -3.93
N GLU A 50 7.81 9.18 -2.81
CA GLU A 50 8.23 10.13 -1.77
C GLU A 50 9.60 9.76 -1.19
N ALA A 51 9.85 8.48 -0.93
CA ALA A 51 11.16 8.02 -0.45
C ALA A 51 12.29 8.27 -1.46
N LYS A 52 12.05 8.03 -2.76
CA LYS A 52 13.03 8.34 -3.81
C LYS A 52 13.36 9.83 -3.86
N VAL A 53 12.34 10.69 -3.77
CA VAL A 53 12.53 12.15 -3.76
C VAL A 53 13.37 12.58 -2.55
N GLN A 54 13.14 11.99 -1.38
CA GLN A 54 13.95 12.27 -0.19
C GLN A 54 15.41 11.85 -0.38
N ILE A 55 15.66 10.67 -0.94
CA ILE A 55 17.01 10.18 -1.25
C ILE A 55 17.71 11.13 -2.23
N GLN A 56 17.07 11.50 -3.33
CA GLN A 56 17.63 12.44 -4.32
C GLN A 56 17.96 13.80 -3.69
N SER A 57 17.13 14.29 -2.77
CA SER A 57 17.39 15.53 -2.04
C SER A 57 18.64 15.42 -1.16
N ILE A 58 18.81 14.29 -0.45
CA ILE A 58 19.99 14.02 0.37
C ILE A 58 21.25 13.94 -0.51
N GLU A 59 21.21 13.21 -1.62
CA GLU A 59 22.32 13.08 -2.58
C GLU A 59 22.72 14.44 -3.18
N LYS A 60 21.73 15.26 -3.55
CA LYS A 60 21.96 16.60 -4.09
C LYS A 60 22.61 17.53 -3.06
N ASN A 61 22.19 17.45 -1.80
CA ASN A 61 22.77 18.24 -0.72
C ASN A 61 24.19 17.78 -0.36
N HIS A 62 24.48 16.47 -0.45
CA HIS A 62 25.83 15.92 -0.28
C HIS A 62 26.77 16.27 -1.44
N SER A 63 26.25 16.43 -2.66
CA SER A 63 27.06 16.76 -3.85
C SER A 63 27.40 18.26 -3.97
N ASN A 64 26.67 19.12 -3.25
CA ASN A 64 26.85 20.57 -3.22
C ASN A 64 27.63 21.07 -1.98
N SER A 65 28.14 20.16 -1.14
CA SER A 65 29.01 20.44 0.01
C SER A 65 30.42 19.90 -0.27
#